data_AF-A0A519MHY9-F1
#
_entry.id   AF-A0A519MHY9-F1
#
_cell.length_a   1.000
_cell.length_b   1.000
_cell.length_c   1.000
_cell.angle_alpha   90.00
_cell.angle_beta   90.00
_cell.angle_gamma   90.00
#
_symmetry.space_group_name_H-M   'P 1'
#
loop_
_entity.id
_entity.type
_entity.pdbx_description
1 polymer ?
#
loop_
_entity_poly.entity_id
_entity_poly.type
_entity_poly.pdbx_seq_one_letter_code
_entity_poly.pdbx_strand_id
1 'polypeptide(L)'
;MNDAHTANARPQPAASLPQTPAGSARFKLSRNAHGRLVLTFADGAVHEGVTPVRAFPIAAPGEGLSLVGTDGHELVWVDRIAQLEADSLRLIEEELEAREFVPTIEKIVAVSSFSTPSTWDVVTDRGAAKLVLKAEEDIRRLGGRTRLLIAANDGLQFRVPDTTALDKHSRKLLERFL
;
A
#
# COMPACT_ATOMS: atom_id res chain seq x y z
N MET A 1 -5.28 -10.44 -65.20
CA MET A 1 -5.14 -11.73 -64.51
C MET A 1 -3.99 -11.64 -63.54
N ASN A 2 -4.08 -11.82 -62.24
CA ASN A 2 -5.15 -11.98 -61.25
C ASN A 2 -4.44 -11.64 -59.91
N ASP A 3 -4.97 -10.71 -59.12
CA ASP A 3 -5.64 -10.98 -57.84
C ASP A 3 -4.75 -11.45 -56.68
N ALA A 4 -4.54 -10.51 -55.76
CA ALA A 4 -4.72 -10.60 -54.31
C ALA A 4 -4.36 -11.90 -53.56
N HIS A 5 -3.42 -11.77 -52.61
CA HIS A 5 -3.67 -12.26 -51.27
C HIS A 5 -3.25 -11.27 -50.18
N THR A 6 -4.14 -11.18 -49.21
CA THR A 6 -4.32 -10.19 -48.16
C THR A 6 -3.48 -10.49 -46.91
N ALA A 7 -3.35 -9.47 -46.06
CA ALA A 7 -3.08 -9.53 -44.62
C ALA A 7 -1.65 -9.94 -44.19
N ASN A 8 -1.00 -9.32 -43.23
CA ASN A 8 -1.57 -8.80 -41.99
C ASN A 8 -0.65 -7.72 -41.40
N ALA A 9 -1.17 -6.51 -41.28
CA ALA A 9 -0.60 -5.45 -40.47
C ALA A 9 -0.67 -5.88 -39.01
N ARG A 10 0.49 -6.08 -38.35
CA ARG A 10 0.54 -5.99 -36.89
C ARG A 10 0.72 -4.51 -36.52
N PRO A 11 -0.26 -3.86 -35.87
CA PRO A 11 0.04 -2.63 -35.15
C PRO A 11 0.94 -3.01 -33.96
N GLN A 12 2.19 -2.55 -33.97
CA GLN A 12 2.96 -2.44 -32.73
C GLN A 12 2.22 -1.40 -31.87
N PRO A 13 1.84 -1.72 -30.61
CA PRO A 13 1.28 -0.71 -29.73
C PRO A 13 2.36 0.33 -29.45
N ALA A 14 2.04 1.57 -29.77
CA ALA A 14 2.79 2.75 -29.37
C ALA A 14 2.83 2.84 -27.84
N ALA A 15 3.88 2.30 -27.24
CA ALA A 15 4.35 2.75 -25.94
C ALA A 15 5.41 3.83 -26.19
N SER A 16 4.97 4.95 -26.76
CA SER A 16 5.74 6.18 -26.70
C SER A 16 5.69 6.65 -25.25
N LEU A 17 6.62 6.16 -24.43
CA LEU A 17 7.00 6.85 -23.20
C LEU A 17 7.45 8.25 -23.61
N PRO A 18 6.83 9.34 -23.14
CA PRO A 18 7.46 10.64 -23.26
C PRO A 18 8.75 10.58 -22.43
N GLN A 19 9.88 10.49 -23.13
CA GLN A 19 11.19 10.75 -22.57
C GLN A 19 11.24 12.25 -22.26
N THR A 20 10.97 12.63 -21.02
CA THR A 20 11.24 13.98 -20.53
C THR A 20 12.42 13.92 -19.56
N PRO A 21 13.65 14.23 -20.00
CA PRO A 21 14.74 14.49 -19.08
C PRO A 21 14.66 15.96 -18.67
N ALA A 22 14.06 16.28 -17.52
CA ALA A 22 14.24 17.59 -16.92
C ALA A 22 13.78 17.66 -15.45
N GLY A 23 14.78 17.72 -14.57
CA GLY A 23 14.71 18.46 -13.32
C GLY A 23 14.28 17.62 -12.13
N SER A 24 15.17 17.53 -11.14
CA SER A 24 14.80 17.48 -9.73
C SER A 24 13.62 18.44 -9.52
N ALA A 25 12.39 17.93 -9.55
CA ALA A 25 11.23 18.76 -9.36
C ALA A 25 11.41 19.38 -7.96
N ARG A 26 11.59 20.70 -7.91
CA ARG A 26 11.67 21.43 -6.64
C ARG A 26 10.26 21.43 -6.07
N PHE A 27 9.93 20.35 -5.38
CA PHE A 27 8.73 20.24 -4.59
C PHE A 27 9.12 19.97 -3.14
N LYS A 28 8.26 20.37 -2.23
CA LYS A 28 8.35 20.04 -0.82
C LYS A 28 7.19 19.13 -0.45
N LEU A 29 7.49 18.13 0.36
CA LEU A 29 6.48 17.30 0.99
C LEU A 29 6.35 17.68 2.46
N SER A 30 5.10 17.76 2.92
CA SER A 30 4.76 17.96 4.32
C SER A 30 3.56 17.10 4.68
N ARG A 31 3.37 16.78 5.96
CA ARG A 31 2.18 16.08 6.44
C ARG A 31 1.25 17.11 7.10
N ASN A 32 -0.01 17.17 6.68
CA ASN A 32 -0.99 18.06 7.31
C ASN A 32 -1.51 17.49 8.64
N ALA A 33 -2.28 18.30 9.39
CA ALA A 33 -2.88 17.90 10.67
C ALA A 33 -3.87 16.73 10.57
N HIS A 34 -4.34 16.41 9.37
CA HIS A 34 -5.20 15.26 9.09
C HIS A 34 -4.40 14.00 8.70
N GLY A 35 -3.07 14.04 8.83
CA GLY A 35 -2.18 12.94 8.51
C GLY A 35 -1.92 12.73 7.02
N ARG A 36 -2.41 13.61 6.14
CA ARG A 36 -2.27 13.49 4.69
C ARG A 36 -0.99 14.12 4.19
N LEU A 37 -0.39 13.52 3.16
CA LEU A 37 0.75 14.10 2.47
C LEU A 37 0.31 15.30 1.62
N VAL A 38 1.05 16.40 1.74
CA VAL A 38 0.84 17.66 1.02
C VAL A 38 2.09 17.95 0.20
N LEU A 39 1.90 18.07 -1.10
CA LEU A 39 2.92 18.39 -2.08
C LEU A 39 2.82 19.86 -2.45
N THR A 40 3.90 20.59 -2.25
CA THR A 40 4.02 22.01 -2.64
C THR A 40 5.08 22.15 -3.70
N PHE A 41 4.67 22.58 -4.89
CA PHE A 41 5.57 22.88 -6.00
C PHE A 41 6.23 24.25 -5.83
N ALA A 42 7.37 24.47 -6.50
CA ALA A 42 8.09 25.74 -6.48
C ALA A 42 7.32 26.92 -7.08
N ASP A 43 6.32 26.66 -7.93
CA ASP A 43 5.41 27.66 -8.49
C ASP A 43 4.30 28.08 -7.50
N GLY A 44 4.26 27.47 -6.32
CA GLY A 44 3.26 27.72 -5.28
C GLY A 44 2.03 26.82 -5.36
N ALA A 45 1.95 25.90 -6.34
CA ALA A 45 0.84 24.95 -6.42
C ALA A 45 0.91 23.94 -5.27
N VAL A 46 -0.20 23.80 -4.53
CA VAL A 46 -0.31 22.88 -3.39
C VAL A 46 -1.34 21.81 -3.70
N HIS A 47 -0.95 20.56 -3.54
CA HIS A 47 -1.81 19.40 -3.69
C HIS A 47 -1.86 18.65 -2.36
N GLU A 48 -3.06 18.48 -1.80
CA GLU A 48 -3.26 17.75 -0.56
C GLU A 48 -3.78 16.33 -0.82
N GLY A 49 -3.40 15.39 0.05
CA GLY A 49 -3.81 13.99 -0.08
C GLY A 49 -3.02 13.23 -1.14
N VAL A 50 -1.78 13.63 -1.37
CA VAL A 50 -0.88 12.94 -2.30
C VAL A 50 -0.54 11.56 -1.78
N THR A 51 -0.54 10.58 -2.69
CA THR A 51 -0.26 9.18 -2.40
C THR A 51 1.01 8.76 -3.15
N PRO A 52 2.08 8.36 -2.45
CA PRO A 52 3.24 7.77 -3.09
C PRO A 52 2.95 6.33 -3.54
N VAL A 53 3.38 5.98 -4.76
CA VAL A 53 3.21 4.66 -5.38
C VAL A 53 4.52 4.25 -6.03
N ARG A 54 5.08 3.10 -5.65
CA ARG A 54 6.27 2.55 -6.33
C ARG A 54 5.86 1.93 -7.67
N ALA A 55 6.56 2.30 -8.73
CA ALA A 55 6.37 1.73 -10.06
C ALA A 55 6.93 0.30 -10.15
N PHE A 56 8.01 0.00 -9.42
CA PHE A 56 8.69 -1.30 -9.47
C PHE A 56 8.94 -1.90 -8.06
N PRO A 57 7.89 -2.23 -7.30
CA PRO A 57 8.02 -2.63 -5.88
C PRO A 57 8.89 -3.88 -5.65
N ILE A 58 9.00 -4.78 -6.63
CA ILE A 58 9.76 -6.03 -6.51
C ILE A 58 11.14 -5.93 -7.21
N ALA A 59 11.19 -5.34 -8.40
CA ALA A 59 12.39 -5.34 -9.23
C ALA A 59 13.39 -4.24 -8.85
N ALA A 60 12.90 -3.07 -8.41
CA ALA A 60 13.73 -1.92 -8.09
C ALA A 60 13.01 -1.04 -7.04
N PRO A 61 12.96 -1.45 -5.76
CA PRO A 61 12.17 -0.75 -4.76
C PRO A 61 12.60 0.71 -4.60
N GLY A 62 13.89 1.02 -4.77
CA GLY A 62 14.39 2.40 -4.68
C GLY A 62 14.21 3.27 -5.93
N GLU A 63 13.68 2.72 -7.03
CA GLU A 63 13.60 3.40 -8.33
C GLU A 63 12.14 3.49 -8.83
N GLY A 64 11.79 4.63 -9.42
CA GLY A 64 10.46 4.89 -9.98
C GLY A 64 9.39 5.03 -8.91
N LEU A 65 9.22 6.25 -8.40
CA LEU A 65 8.15 6.62 -7.47
C LEU A 65 7.23 7.64 -8.14
N SER A 66 5.95 7.30 -8.22
CA SER A 66 4.90 8.22 -8.65
C SER A 66 4.19 8.82 -7.44
N LEU A 67 4.05 10.14 -7.43
CA LEU A 67 3.23 10.87 -6.47
C LEU A 67 1.89 11.16 -7.14
N VAL A 68 0.85 10.49 -6.69
CA VAL A 68 -0.50 10.55 -7.28
C VAL A 68 -1.40 11.43 -6.43
N GLY A 69 -2.14 12.35 -7.05
CA GLY A 69 -3.13 13.17 -6.38
C GLY A 69 -4.37 12.40 -5.94
N THR A 70 -5.27 13.06 -5.22
CA THR A 70 -6.56 12.48 -4.82
C THR A 70 -7.52 12.24 -5.99
N ASP A 71 -7.26 12.92 -7.10
CA ASP A 71 -7.93 12.77 -8.38
C ASP A 71 -7.42 11.57 -9.20
N GLY A 72 -6.39 10.86 -8.71
CA GLY A 72 -5.78 9.73 -9.40
C GLY A 72 -4.81 10.13 -10.49
N HIS A 73 -4.51 11.42 -10.64
CA HIS A 73 -3.54 11.91 -11.61
C HIS A 73 -2.13 11.88 -11.03
N GLU A 74 -1.15 11.44 -11.83
CA GLU A 74 0.25 11.56 -11.49
C GLU A 74 0.65 13.05 -11.47
N LEU A 75 1.07 13.51 -10.30
CA LEU A 75 1.54 14.89 -10.08
C LEU A 75 3.04 14.98 -10.32
N VAL A 76 3.80 13.99 -9.84
CA VAL A 76 5.26 13.95 -9.95
C VAL A 76 5.75 12.54 -10.14
N TRP A 77 6.65 12.37 -11.10
CA TRP A 77 7.49 11.19 -11.22
C TRP A 77 8.88 11.46 -10.61
N VAL A 78 9.35 10.53 -9.78
CA VAL A 78 10.68 10.56 -9.17
C VAL A 78 11.44 9.31 -9.59
N ASP A 79 12.50 9.48 -10.38
CA ASP A 79 13.30 8.34 -10.86
C ASP A 79 13.99 7.58 -9.73
N ARG A 80 14.50 8.29 -8.71
CA ARG A 80 15.15 7.69 -7.56
C ARG A 80 14.74 8.38 -6.26
N ILE A 81 14.19 7.61 -5.34
CA ILE A 81 13.71 8.12 -4.04
C ILE A 81 14.90 8.72 -3.24
N ALA A 82 16.10 8.17 -3.40
CA ALA A 82 17.32 8.67 -2.78
C ALA A 82 17.76 10.08 -3.23
N GLN A 83 17.15 10.66 -4.28
CA GLN A 83 17.40 12.04 -4.70
C GLN A 83 16.54 13.07 -3.95
N LEU A 84 15.59 12.61 -3.14
CA LEU A 84 14.72 13.48 -2.36
C LEU A 84 15.42 13.97 -1.10
N GLU A 85 15.03 15.16 -0.62
CA GLU A 85 15.50 15.64 0.67
C GLU A 85 15.09 14.67 1.79
N ALA A 86 15.94 14.52 2.81
CA ALA A 86 15.77 13.52 3.87
C ALA A 86 14.40 13.59 4.56
N ASP A 87 13.85 14.79 4.77
CA ASP A 87 12.51 14.95 5.35
C ASP A 87 11.40 14.45 4.41
N SER A 88 11.53 14.71 3.11
CA SER A 88 10.57 14.23 2.10
C SER A 88 10.68 12.72 1.92
N LEU A 89 11.91 12.19 1.90
CA LEU A 89 12.19 10.76 1.87
C LEU A 89 11.53 10.06 3.06
N ARG A 90 11.73 10.56 4.29
CA ARG A 90 11.14 9.96 5.48
C ARG A 90 9.62 9.91 5.42
N LEU A 91 8.98 11.00 5.00
CA LEU A 91 7.52 11.06 4.86
C LEU A 91 6.99 10.10 3.79
N ILE A 92 7.69 9.98 2.66
CA ILE A 92 7.35 9.01 1.61
C ILE A 92 7.54 7.59 2.11
N GLU A 93 8.65 7.29 2.77
CA GLU A 93 8.91 5.97 3.34
C GLU A 93 7.86 5.61 4.38
N GLU A 94 7.46 6.53 5.26
CA GLU A 94 6.36 6.33 6.21
C GLU A 94 5.03 6.03 5.51
N GLU A 95 4.68 6.76 4.44
CA GLU A 95 3.44 6.53 3.69
C GLU A 95 3.46 5.24 2.86
N LEU A 96 4.60 4.93 2.24
CA LEU A 96 4.83 3.69 1.52
C LEU A 96 4.81 2.52 2.50
N GLU A 97 5.45 2.63 3.65
CA GLU A 97 5.41 1.63 4.69
C GLU A 97 3.99 1.48 5.23
N ALA A 98 3.25 2.55 5.51
CA ALA A 98 1.86 2.43 5.96
C ALA A 98 0.94 1.70 4.95
N ARG A 99 1.23 1.80 3.65
CA ARG A 99 0.40 1.24 2.56
C ARG A 99 0.87 -0.13 2.07
N GLU A 100 2.18 -0.34 2.01
CA GLU A 100 2.83 -1.57 1.56
C GLU A 100 3.05 -2.54 2.73
N PHE A 101 3.05 -2.06 3.98
CA PHE A 101 3.33 -2.86 5.17
C PHE A 101 2.06 -3.18 5.96
N VAL A 102 1.50 -4.33 5.62
CA VAL A 102 0.47 -5.05 6.37
C VAL A 102 0.92 -5.20 7.85
N PRO A 103 0.30 -4.49 8.83
CA PRO A 103 0.72 -4.53 10.22
C PRO A 103 0.73 -5.95 10.75
N THR A 104 1.75 -6.27 11.55
CA THR A 104 1.92 -7.60 12.10
C THR A 104 1.18 -7.66 13.44
N ILE A 105 0.12 -8.47 13.51
CA ILE A 105 -0.58 -8.73 14.78
C ILE A 105 0.35 -9.54 15.68
N GLU A 106 0.74 -8.92 16.78
CA GLU A 106 1.51 -9.56 17.85
C GLU A 106 0.58 -10.17 18.91
N LYS A 107 -0.59 -9.55 19.13
CA LYS A 107 -1.56 -10.01 20.14
C LYS A 107 -2.98 -9.59 19.79
N ILE A 108 -3.95 -10.44 20.12
CA ILE A 108 -5.38 -10.13 20.09
C ILE A 108 -5.83 -9.95 21.54
N VAL A 109 -6.17 -8.71 21.89
CA VAL A 109 -6.59 -8.32 23.23
C VAL A 109 -8.02 -8.81 23.50
N ALA A 110 -8.94 -8.50 22.59
CA ALA A 110 -10.35 -8.84 22.74
C ALA A 110 -11.04 -8.91 21.37
N VAL A 111 -12.15 -9.64 21.30
CA VAL A 111 -13.09 -9.61 20.17
C VAL A 111 -14.48 -9.29 20.72
N SER A 112 -15.23 -8.46 20.01
CA SER A 112 -16.57 -8.02 20.44
C SER A 112 -17.63 -9.12 20.30
N SER A 113 -17.47 -10.00 19.31
CA SER A 113 -18.35 -11.14 19.06
C SER A 113 -17.58 -12.24 18.33
N PHE A 114 -18.08 -13.47 18.42
CA PHE A 114 -17.64 -14.61 17.59
C PHE A 114 -18.49 -14.76 16.31
N SER A 115 -19.41 -13.82 16.06
CA SER A 115 -20.19 -13.73 14.84
C SER A 115 -19.68 -12.58 13.99
N THR A 116 -19.61 -12.77 12.67
CA THR A 116 -19.26 -11.70 11.75
C THR A 116 -20.48 -10.80 11.43
N PRO A 117 -20.33 -9.47 11.39
CA PRO A 117 -19.10 -8.71 11.60
C PRO A 117 -18.69 -8.62 13.09
N SER A 118 -17.39 -8.72 13.35
CA SER A 118 -16.82 -8.65 14.71
C SER A 118 -15.65 -7.66 14.77
N THR A 119 -15.59 -6.85 15.84
CA THR A 119 -14.50 -5.91 16.09
C THR A 119 -13.46 -6.55 16.99
N TRP A 120 -12.20 -6.56 16.56
CA TRP A 120 -11.09 -7.13 17.29
C TRP A 120 -10.14 -6.02 17.72
N ASP A 121 -9.86 -5.98 19.01
CA ASP A 121 -8.80 -5.18 19.59
C ASP A 121 -7.49 -5.97 19.48
N VAL A 122 -6.54 -5.46 18.71
CA VAL A 122 -5.24 -6.09 18.48
C VAL A 122 -4.10 -5.16 18.86
N VAL A 123 -2.99 -5.75 19.26
CA VAL A 123 -1.69 -5.07 19.35
C VAL A 123 -0.87 -5.53 18.16
N THR A 124 -0.37 -4.55 17.42
CA THR A 124 0.52 -4.74 16.29
C THR A 124 1.91 -4.21 16.64
N ASP A 125 2.88 -4.52 15.79
CA ASP A 125 4.23 -3.93 15.81
C ASP A 125 4.22 -2.39 15.78
N ARG A 126 3.14 -1.78 15.30
CA ARG A 126 2.94 -0.32 15.28
C ARG A 126 2.07 0.23 16.42
N GLY A 127 1.72 -0.62 17.38
CA GLY A 127 0.88 -0.27 18.52
C GLY A 127 -0.53 -0.86 18.45
N ALA A 128 -1.40 -0.39 19.35
CA ALA A 128 -2.75 -0.89 19.46
C ALA A 128 -3.63 -0.43 18.28
N ALA A 129 -4.31 -1.37 17.63
CA ALA A 129 -5.21 -1.13 16.53
C ALA A 129 -6.54 -1.87 16.74
N LYS A 130 -7.60 -1.37 16.12
CA LYS A 130 -8.90 -2.05 16.07
C LYS A 130 -9.14 -2.45 14.63
N LEU A 131 -9.42 -3.73 14.41
CA LEU A 131 -9.80 -4.24 13.10
C LEU A 131 -11.24 -4.76 13.16
N VAL A 132 -12.00 -4.57 12.09
CA VAL A 132 -13.36 -5.10 11.99
C VAL A 132 -13.37 -6.22 10.96
N LEU A 133 -13.47 -7.45 11.42
CA LEU A 133 -13.60 -8.63 10.57
C LEU A 133 -15.04 -8.72 10.06
N LYS A 134 -15.23 -8.70 8.74
CA LYS A 134 -16.55 -8.61 8.11
C LYS A 134 -17.15 -9.99 7.80
N ALA A 135 -16.30 -10.95 7.44
CA ALA A 135 -16.65 -12.33 7.24
C ALA A 135 -15.45 -13.25 7.60
N GLU A 136 -15.71 -14.51 7.91
CA GLU A 136 -14.63 -15.47 8.24
C GLU A 136 -13.70 -15.72 7.04
N GLU A 137 -14.23 -15.56 5.82
CA GLU A 137 -13.47 -15.64 4.55
C GLU A 137 -12.41 -14.54 4.39
N ASP A 138 -12.52 -13.44 5.15
CA ASP A 138 -11.50 -12.38 5.18
C ASP A 138 -10.21 -12.84 5.89
N ILE A 139 -10.24 -13.98 6.59
CA ILE A 139 -9.05 -14.63 7.15
C ILE A 139 -8.46 -15.61 6.13
N ARG A 140 -7.37 -15.22 5.50
CA ARG A 140 -6.65 -16.02 4.50
C ARG A 140 -5.39 -16.65 5.07
N ARG A 141 -5.11 -17.91 4.72
CA ARG A 141 -3.87 -18.60 5.11
C ARG A 141 -2.78 -18.34 4.06
N LEU A 142 -1.64 -17.76 4.46
CA LEU A 142 -0.52 -17.46 3.58
C LEU A 142 0.54 -18.57 3.64
N GLY A 143 0.43 -19.58 2.77
CA GLY A 143 1.50 -20.59 2.56
C GLY A 143 1.95 -21.28 3.86
N GLY A 144 1.11 -22.14 4.40
CA GLY A 144 1.32 -22.86 5.67
C GLY A 144 0.09 -22.81 6.59
N ARG A 145 0.09 -23.58 7.68
CA ARG A 145 -1.04 -23.58 8.65
C ARG A 145 -0.98 -22.45 9.67
N THR A 146 0.17 -21.79 9.82
CA THR A 146 0.48 -20.86 10.92
C THR A 146 0.51 -19.39 10.52
N ARG A 147 0.52 -19.08 9.22
CA ARG A 147 0.57 -17.71 8.70
C ARG A 147 -0.82 -17.30 8.24
N LEU A 148 -1.34 -16.21 8.78
CA LEU A 148 -2.66 -15.68 8.41
C LEU A 148 -2.53 -14.25 7.90
N LEU A 149 -3.48 -13.87 7.05
CA LEU A 149 -3.72 -12.51 6.58
C LEU A 149 -5.19 -12.23 6.83
N ILE A 150 -5.48 -11.16 7.56
CA ILE A 150 -6.82 -10.77 7.97
C ILE A 150 -7.14 -9.45 7.28
N ALA A 151 -8.12 -9.46 6.38
CA ALA A 151 -8.63 -8.23 5.79
C ALA A 151 -9.68 -7.60 6.73
N ALA A 152 -9.47 -6.35 7.09
CA ALA A 152 -10.41 -5.56 7.85
C ALA A 152 -11.38 -4.81 6.92
N ASN A 153 -12.56 -4.49 7.43
CA ASN A 153 -13.62 -3.80 6.69
C ASN A 153 -13.20 -2.41 6.16
N ASP A 154 -12.28 -1.73 6.82
CA ASP A 154 -11.74 -0.43 6.40
C ASP A 154 -10.70 -0.55 5.27
N GLY A 155 -10.46 -1.76 4.76
CA GLY A 155 -9.50 -2.04 3.70
C GLY A 155 -8.07 -2.25 4.21
N LEU A 156 -7.83 -2.13 5.53
CA LEU A 156 -6.55 -2.49 6.13
C LEU A 156 -6.38 -4.00 6.12
N GLN A 157 -5.17 -4.46 5.85
CA GLN A 157 -4.81 -5.86 5.97
C GLN A 157 -3.86 -6.01 7.14
N PHE A 158 -4.07 -7.05 7.94
CA PHE A 158 -3.23 -7.39 9.07
C PHE A 158 -2.64 -8.78 8.86
N ARG A 159 -1.36 -8.99 9.17
CA ARG A 159 -0.74 -10.31 9.06
C ARG A 159 -0.50 -10.90 10.43
N VAL A 160 -0.72 -12.20 10.54
CA VAL A 160 -0.25 -13.02 11.65
C VAL A 160 0.92 -13.85 11.09
N PRO A 161 2.18 -13.54 11.45
CA PRO A 161 3.35 -14.21 10.89
C PRO A 161 3.48 -15.63 11.42
N ASP A 162 3.03 -15.87 12.64
CA ASP A 162 2.96 -17.19 13.25
C ASP A 162 1.90 -17.23 14.35
N THR A 163 0.82 -17.98 14.12
CA THR A 163 -0.22 -18.23 15.14
C THR A 163 0.31 -18.98 16.35
N THR A 164 1.45 -19.67 16.23
CA THR A 164 2.13 -20.35 17.33
C THR A 164 3.01 -19.44 18.19
N ALA A 165 3.38 -18.26 17.66
CA ALA A 165 4.05 -17.21 18.44
C ALA A 165 3.05 -16.36 19.24
N LEU A 166 1.77 -16.34 18.83
CA LEU A 166 0.71 -15.68 19.59
C LEU A 166 0.49 -16.34 20.95
N ASP A 167 0.14 -15.53 21.94
CA ASP A 167 -0.23 -16.01 23.26
C ASP A 167 -1.48 -16.91 23.21
N LYS A 168 -1.67 -17.71 24.27
CA LYS A 168 -2.74 -18.71 24.35
C LYS A 168 -4.14 -18.09 24.21
N HIS A 169 -4.34 -16.85 24.67
CA HIS A 169 -5.62 -16.17 24.57
C HIS A 169 -5.91 -15.77 23.13
N SER A 170 -4.95 -15.13 22.48
CA SER A 170 -5.03 -14.76 21.05
C SER A 170 -5.32 -15.98 20.15
N ARG A 171 -4.63 -17.10 20.40
CA ARG A 171 -4.81 -18.34 19.63
C ARG A 171 -6.20 -18.93 19.82
N LYS A 172 -6.71 -18.94 21.06
CA LYS A 172 -8.06 -19.43 21.38
C LYS A 172 -9.14 -18.58 20.73
N LEU A 173 -8.92 -17.28 20.58
CA LEU A 173 -9.84 -16.40 19.85
C LEU A 173 -9.84 -16.73 18.36
N LEU A 174 -8.67 -16.82 17.74
CA LEU A 174 -8.52 -17.20 16.32
C LEU A 174 -9.12 -18.56 15.98
N GLU A 175 -8.95 -19.57 16.83
CA GLU A 175 -9.55 -20.91 16.66
C GLU A 175 -11.08 -20.91 16.62
N ARG A 176 -11.75 -19.81 17.02
CA ARG A 176 -13.21 -19.69 16.90
C ARG A 176 -13.67 -19.19 15.54
N PHE A 177 -12.75 -18.72 14.69
CA PHE A 177 -13.01 -18.19 13.35
C PHE A 177 -12.28 -18.99 12.24
N LEU A 178 -11.57 -20.08 12.60
CA LEU A 178 -10.76 -20.93 11.71
C LEU A 178 -11.29 -22.36 11.65
#